data_AF-A0A8H4M2E5-F1
#
_entry.id   AF-A0A8H4M2E5-F1
#
_cell.length_a   1.000
_cell.length_b   1.000
_cell.length_c   1.000
_cell.angle_alpha   90.00
_cell.angle_beta   90.00
_cell.angle_gamma   90.00
#
_symmetry.space_group_name_H-M   'P 1'
#
loop_
_entity.id
_entity.type
_entity.pdbx_description
1 polymer ?
#
loop_
_entity_poly.entity_id
_entity_poly.type
_entity_poly.pdbx_seq_one_letter_code
_entity_poly.pdbx_strand_id
1 'polypeptide(L)'
;MSEQARAIISEVSGHDLDQWLRPSTFTNELEEVNPVSIERSWIAIIAFPFWKPKAYISQSIRGHIHEELTSWMFYRKLAADCSRANVALHGFAMSAKECLIDMEWLEKYLIIRGGRCKPTNIEAPKYEWPDSPVEPVGPCREAFNVQRKLFVDLEKLCTLAEKCQDTAIVNAIESRFLRKHAKHLKNMGDLLQQVTRVSKQPGLGLYHLDAELRHNNGCIPWMSMNDPDIIEEGIRAVSKKISGGLALQTHHEGTKLASKEAGHC
;
A
#
# COMPACT_ATOMS: atom_id res chain seq x y z
N MET A 1 19.64 -39.10 5.76
CA MET A 1 18.75 -40.24 6.09
C MET A 1 19.58 -41.50 5.97
N SER A 2 19.55 -42.37 6.98
CA SER A 2 20.35 -43.60 6.99
C SER A 2 19.90 -44.54 5.87
N GLU A 3 20.86 -45.24 5.28
CA GLU A 3 20.69 -46.18 4.16
C GLU A 3 19.64 -47.27 4.45
N GLN A 4 19.49 -47.62 5.74
CA GLN A 4 18.46 -48.53 6.26
C GLN A 4 17.03 -48.00 6.04
N ALA A 5 16.80 -46.69 6.15
CA ALA A 5 15.46 -46.14 5.93
C ALA A 5 15.02 -46.23 4.46
N ARG A 6 15.99 -46.17 3.52
CA ARG A 6 15.72 -46.32 2.08
C ARG A 6 15.37 -47.75 1.71
N ALA A 7 16.09 -48.73 2.27
CA ALA A 7 15.83 -50.15 2.03
C ALA A 7 14.41 -50.57 2.48
N ILE A 8 13.98 -50.12 3.66
CA ILE A 8 12.65 -50.46 4.21
C ILE A 8 11.53 -49.87 3.33
N ILE A 9 11.69 -48.65 2.83
CA ILE A 9 10.66 -47.99 2.00
C ILE A 9 10.60 -48.61 0.59
N SER A 10 11.74 -49.01 0.03
CA SER A 10 11.81 -49.72 -1.26
C SER A 10 11.14 -51.09 -1.20
N GLU A 11 11.28 -51.82 -0.08
CA GLU A 11 10.70 -53.14 0.10
C GLU A 11 9.17 -53.08 0.26
N VAL A 12 8.65 -52.02 0.88
CA VAL A 12 7.20 -51.83 1.11
C VAL A 12 6.47 -51.26 -0.11
N SER A 13 7.12 -50.41 -0.91
CA SER A 13 6.46 -49.72 -2.03
C SER A 13 6.64 -50.39 -3.40
N GLY A 14 7.51 -51.40 -3.50
CA GLY A 14 7.81 -52.10 -4.75
C GLY A 14 8.42 -51.19 -5.85
N HIS A 15 8.77 -49.95 -5.52
CA HIS A 15 9.29 -48.95 -6.44
C HIS A 15 10.54 -48.31 -5.83
N ASP A 16 11.55 -48.13 -6.67
CA ASP A 16 12.76 -47.41 -6.30
C ASP A 16 12.46 -45.91 -6.21
N LEU A 17 12.80 -45.30 -5.07
CA LEU A 17 12.59 -43.87 -4.79
C LEU A 17 13.34 -42.99 -5.81
N ASP A 18 14.45 -43.49 -6.35
CA ASP A 18 15.26 -42.82 -7.37
C ASP A 18 14.58 -42.80 -8.75
N GLN A 19 13.49 -43.53 -8.94
CA GLN A 19 12.66 -43.43 -10.15
C GLN A 19 11.71 -42.23 -10.12
N TRP A 20 11.36 -41.74 -8.92
CA TRP A 20 10.47 -40.59 -8.69
C TRP A 20 11.24 -39.27 -8.55
N LEU A 21 12.44 -39.32 -7.98
CA LEU A 21 13.41 -38.26 -8.13
C LEU A 21 13.95 -38.36 -9.55
N ARG A 22 13.53 -37.48 -10.47
CA ARG A 22 14.22 -37.31 -11.75
C ARG A 22 15.48 -36.47 -11.50
N PRO A 23 16.69 -37.04 -11.31
CA PRO A 23 17.90 -36.25 -11.18
C PRO A 23 18.14 -35.32 -12.38
N SER A 24 17.61 -35.66 -13.56
CA SER A 24 17.65 -34.81 -14.75
C SER A 24 16.90 -33.47 -14.62
N THR A 25 16.09 -33.29 -13.57
CA THR A 25 15.45 -31.99 -13.25
C THR A 25 16.35 -31.10 -12.39
N PHE A 26 17.42 -31.65 -11.80
CA PHE A 26 18.29 -30.96 -10.84
C PHE A 26 19.75 -30.85 -11.29
N THR A 27 20.20 -31.62 -12.29
CA THR A 27 21.64 -31.70 -12.64
C THR A 27 22.19 -30.53 -13.45
N ASN A 28 21.36 -29.80 -14.21
CA ASN A 28 21.87 -28.68 -15.00
C ASN A 28 22.05 -27.37 -14.20
N GLU A 29 21.45 -27.27 -13.00
CA GLU A 29 21.49 -26.02 -12.22
C GLU A 29 22.63 -25.99 -11.18
N LEU A 30 23.23 -27.14 -10.86
CA LEU A 30 24.33 -27.26 -9.91
C LEU A 30 25.72 -27.10 -10.55
N GLU A 31 25.89 -27.45 -11.83
CA GLU A 31 27.18 -27.35 -12.53
C GLU A 31 27.53 -25.91 -12.97
N GLU A 32 26.57 -24.99 -13.04
CA GLU A 32 26.85 -23.57 -13.34
C GLU A 32 27.30 -22.73 -12.13
N VAL A 33 27.49 -23.35 -10.96
CA VAL A 33 28.09 -22.67 -9.80
C VAL A 33 29.62 -22.73 -9.90
N ASN A 34 30.17 -22.00 -10.87
CA ASN A 34 31.60 -21.72 -10.92
C ASN A 34 31.98 -20.88 -9.67
N PRO A 35 32.91 -21.34 -8.80
CA PRO A 35 33.17 -20.72 -7.48
C PRO A 35 33.77 -19.30 -7.53
N VAL A 36 33.95 -18.71 -8.72
CA VAL A 36 34.58 -17.39 -8.91
C VAL A 36 33.58 -16.21 -8.88
N SER A 37 32.27 -16.44 -8.81
CA SER A 37 31.26 -15.36 -8.83
C SER A 37 30.36 -15.32 -7.58
N ILE A 38 30.96 -15.15 -6.40
CA ILE A 38 30.26 -14.96 -5.11
C ILE A 38 29.51 -13.60 -5.02
N GLU A 39 29.50 -12.78 -6.07
CA GLU A 39 28.80 -11.48 -6.08
C GLU A 39 27.27 -11.57 -6.29
N ARG A 40 26.72 -12.73 -6.61
CA ARG A 40 25.29 -12.91 -6.88
C ARG A 40 24.57 -13.37 -5.61
N SER A 41 23.63 -12.56 -5.11
CA SER A 41 22.78 -12.90 -3.95
C SER A 41 22.21 -14.31 -4.09
N TRP A 42 22.35 -15.20 -3.11
CA TRP A 42 21.89 -16.60 -3.21
C TRP A 42 20.39 -16.75 -3.55
N ILE A 43 19.56 -15.76 -3.21
CA ILE A 43 18.15 -15.70 -3.62
C ILE A 43 18.01 -15.65 -5.14
N ALA A 44 18.94 -15.00 -5.83
CA ALA A 44 19.00 -14.92 -7.28
C ALA A 44 19.32 -16.25 -7.98
N ILE A 45 19.89 -17.20 -7.24
CA ILE A 45 20.39 -18.49 -7.74
C ILE A 45 19.34 -19.58 -7.47
N ILE A 46 18.59 -19.47 -6.37
CA ILE A 46 17.59 -20.47 -5.94
C ILE A 46 16.17 -20.14 -6.43
N ALA A 47 15.85 -18.85 -6.60
CA ALA A 47 14.54 -18.45 -7.12
C ALA A 47 14.59 -18.46 -8.65
N PHE A 48 13.84 -19.39 -9.24
CA PHE A 48 13.50 -19.55 -10.67
C PHE A 48 13.79 -18.29 -11.52
N PRO A 49 14.27 -18.42 -12.78
CA PRO A 49 14.48 -17.29 -13.69
C PRO A 49 13.23 -16.39 -13.90
N PHE A 50 12.05 -16.86 -13.51
CA PHE A 50 10.79 -16.13 -13.45
C PHE A 50 10.63 -15.15 -12.26
N TRP A 51 11.31 -15.39 -11.14
CA TRP A 51 11.13 -14.63 -9.90
C TRP A 51 11.84 -13.27 -9.90
N LYS A 52 12.96 -13.16 -10.63
CA LYS A 52 13.72 -11.91 -10.72
C LYS A 52 12.97 -10.86 -11.56
N PRO A 53 12.77 -9.64 -11.03
CA PRO A 53 12.20 -8.55 -11.79
C PRO A 53 13.20 -8.16 -12.88
N LYS A 54 12.68 -7.91 -14.08
CA LYS A 54 13.52 -7.51 -15.21
C LYS A 54 14.20 -6.17 -14.86
N ALA A 55 15.40 -5.93 -15.41
CA ALA A 55 16.23 -4.78 -15.02
C ALA A 55 15.52 -3.42 -15.12
N TYR A 56 14.66 -3.24 -16.12
CA TYR A 56 13.85 -2.02 -16.29
C TYR A 56 12.73 -1.88 -15.24
N ILE A 57 12.13 -2.98 -14.75
CA ILE A 57 11.15 -2.93 -13.65
C ILE A 57 11.85 -2.49 -12.38
N SER A 58 13.01 -3.09 -12.08
CA SER A 58 13.82 -2.68 -10.93
C SER A 58 14.24 -1.21 -11.02
N GLN A 59 14.52 -0.70 -12.22
CA GLN A 59 14.83 0.72 -12.41
C GLN A 59 13.61 1.61 -12.18
N SER A 60 12.43 1.19 -12.65
CA SER A 60 11.19 1.94 -12.44
C SER A 60 10.77 1.96 -10.97
N ILE A 61 10.90 0.85 -10.23
CA ILE A 61 10.67 0.82 -8.77
C ILE A 61 11.62 1.80 -8.06
N ARG A 62 12.91 1.83 -8.43
CA ARG A 62 13.86 2.79 -7.86
C ARG A 62 13.49 4.24 -8.18
N GLY A 63 13.00 4.49 -9.39
CA GLY A 63 12.46 5.80 -9.77
C GLY A 63 11.30 6.22 -8.88
N HIS A 64 10.36 5.31 -8.62
CA HIS A 64 9.22 5.58 -7.76
C HIS A 64 9.62 5.79 -6.29
N ILE A 65 10.57 4.98 -5.78
CA ILE A 65 11.17 5.18 -4.44
C ILE A 65 11.76 6.58 -4.30
N HIS A 66 12.46 7.08 -5.32
CA HIS A 66 13.00 8.43 -5.33
C HIS A 66 11.90 9.50 -5.34
N GLU A 67 10.80 9.27 -6.06
CA GLU A 67 9.66 10.18 -6.09
C GLU A 67 8.94 10.25 -4.74
N GLU A 68 8.78 9.13 -4.03
CA GLU A 68 8.25 9.08 -2.66
C GLU A 68 9.13 9.87 -1.68
N LEU A 69 10.45 9.72 -1.78
CA LEU A 69 11.41 10.48 -0.96
C LEU A 69 11.40 11.98 -1.25
N THR A 70 11.25 12.36 -2.51
CA THR A 70 11.13 13.77 -2.92
C THR A 70 9.82 14.37 -2.41
N SER A 71 8.74 13.59 -2.49
CA SER A 71 7.41 13.96 -1.95
C SER A 71 7.44 14.08 -0.43
N TRP A 72 8.17 13.20 0.27
CA TRP A 72 8.41 13.33 1.70
C TRP A 72 9.09 14.65 2.06
N MET A 73 10.16 15.03 1.35
CA MET A 73 10.84 16.31 1.57
C MET A 73 9.91 17.50 1.36
N PHE A 74 9.07 17.44 0.32
CA PHE A 74 8.05 18.46 0.06
C PHE A 74 7.06 18.59 1.24
N TYR A 75 6.42 17.49 1.67
CA TYR A 75 5.45 17.52 2.76
C TYR A 75 6.08 17.94 4.09
N ARG A 76 7.32 17.52 4.35
CA ARG A 76 8.08 17.95 5.53
C ARG A 76 8.31 19.45 5.53
N LYS A 77 8.72 20.02 4.40
CA LYS A 77 8.88 21.47 4.26
C LYS A 77 7.55 22.19 4.42
N LEU A 78 6.49 21.73 3.75
CA LEU A 78 5.16 22.32 3.83
C LEU A 78 4.66 22.36 5.28
N ALA A 79 4.79 21.25 6.01
CA ALA A 79 4.41 21.18 7.42
C ALA A 79 5.21 22.16 8.31
N ALA A 80 6.50 22.34 8.03
CA ALA A 80 7.33 23.32 8.71
C ALA A 80 6.90 24.76 8.40
N ASP A 81 6.61 25.07 7.14
CA ASP A 81 6.15 26.39 6.69
C ASP A 81 4.80 26.77 7.33
N CYS A 82 3.88 25.80 7.45
CA CYS A 82 2.59 25.96 8.15
C CYS A 82 2.76 26.23 9.66
N SER A 83 3.83 25.72 10.26
CA SER A 83 4.11 25.85 11.70
C SER A 83 4.86 27.14 12.07
N ARG A 84 5.24 27.96 11.10
CA ARG A 84 5.89 29.25 11.36
C ARG A 84 4.96 30.18 12.14
N ALA A 85 5.53 30.98 13.04
CA ALA A 85 4.75 31.87 13.91
C ALA A 85 3.91 32.92 13.15
N ASN A 86 4.34 33.33 11.95
CA ASN A 86 3.63 34.27 11.10
C ASN A 86 2.51 33.63 10.25
N VAL A 87 2.45 32.30 10.18
CA VAL A 87 1.41 31.55 9.44
C VAL A 87 0.45 30.85 10.40
N ALA A 88 0.98 30.12 11.39
CA ALA A 88 0.25 29.46 12.48
C ALA A 88 -0.93 28.55 12.04
N LEU A 89 -0.80 27.88 10.90
CA LEU A 89 -1.80 26.95 10.35
C LEU A 89 -1.42 25.49 10.68
N HIS A 90 -1.40 25.16 11.96
CA HIS A 90 -0.92 23.85 12.41
C HIS A 90 -1.76 22.66 11.95
N GLY A 91 -3.04 22.85 11.61
CA GLY A 91 -3.90 21.81 11.05
C GLY A 91 -3.53 21.45 9.62
N PHE A 92 -3.01 22.41 8.85
CA PHE A 92 -2.49 22.18 7.51
C PHE A 92 -1.12 21.50 7.47
N ALA A 93 -0.48 21.28 8.63
CA ALA A 93 0.78 20.57 8.73
C ALA A 93 0.58 19.06 8.45
N MET A 94 0.51 18.72 7.17
CA MET A 94 0.27 17.34 6.72
C MET A 94 1.42 16.41 7.12
N SER A 95 1.05 15.20 7.52
CA SER A 95 2.02 14.17 7.88
C SER A 95 2.72 13.64 6.63
N ALA A 96 4.03 13.84 6.55
CA ALA A 96 4.87 13.24 5.51
C ALA A 96 5.11 11.72 5.69
N LYS A 97 4.66 11.13 6.82
CA LYS A 97 5.03 9.75 7.22
C LYS A 97 4.66 8.69 6.19
N GLU A 98 3.56 8.87 5.46
CA GLU A 98 3.07 7.87 4.51
C GLU A 98 4.05 7.62 3.37
N CYS A 99 4.69 8.66 2.85
CA CYS A 99 5.71 8.53 1.80
C CYS A 99 6.90 7.67 2.25
N LEU A 100 7.32 7.79 3.53
CA LEU A 100 8.38 6.94 4.08
C LEU A 100 7.96 5.48 4.18
N ILE A 101 6.71 5.22 4.61
CA ILE A 101 6.16 3.86 4.72
C ILE A 101 6.10 3.21 3.34
N ASP A 102 5.67 3.96 2.32
CA ASP A 102 5.55 3.48 0.95
C ASP A 102 6.92 3.22 0.32
N MET A 103 7.87 4.13 0.51
CA MET A 103 9.26 3.96 0.11
C MET A 103 9.89 2.71 0.75
N GLU A 104 9.80 2.57 2.07
CA GLU A 104 10.42 1.47 2.80
C GLU A 104 9.83 0.12 2.35
N TRP A 105 8.53 0.09 2.09
CA TRP A 105 7.86 -1.08 1.56
C TRP A 105 8.39 -1.47 0.17
N LEU A 106 8.52 -0.50 -0.75
CA LEU A 106 9.02 -0.75 -2.10
C LEU A 106 10.50 -1.16 -2.12
N GLU A 107 11.30 -0.59 -1.22
CA GLU A 107 12.69 -0.98 -1.06
C GLU A 107 12.80 -2.44 -0.61
N LYS A 108 12.04 -2.84 0.42
CA LYS A 108 11.97 -4.24 0.88
C LYS A 108 11.46 -5.17 -0.21
N TYR A 109 10.42 -4.76 -0.95
CA TYR A 109 9.90 -5.51 -2.08
C TYR A 109 10.97 -5.74 -3.15
N LEU A 110 11.71 -4.70 -3.52
CA LEU A 110 12.79 -4.77 -4.49
C LEU A 110 13.90 -5.75 -4.03
N ILE A 111 14.28 -5.72 -2.76
CA ILE A 111 15.30 -6.60 -2.19
C ILE A 111 14.85 -8.07 -2.20
N ILE A 112 13.61 -8.35 -1.77
CA ILE A 112 13.05 -9.72 -1.73
C ILE A 112 12.96 -10.33 -3.14
N ARG A 113 12.68 -9.50 -4.14
CA ARG A 113 12.66 -9.90 -5.55
C ARG A 113 14.08 -10.05 -6.15
N GLY A 114 15.14 -9.81 -5.37
CA GLY A 114 16.55 -9.96 -5.81
C GLY A 114 17.12 -8.75 -6.54
N GLY A 115 16.43 -7.60 -6.47
CA GLY A 115 16.93 -6.31 -6.93
C GLY A 115 17.95 -5.71 -5.95
N ARG A 116 18.56 -4.59 -6.36
CA ARG A 116 19.48 -3.82 -5.50
C ARG A 116 18.96 -2.41 -5.30
N CYS A 117 19.03 -1.93 -4.06
CA CYS A 117 18.83 -0.53 -3.75
C CYS A 117 19.99 0.29 -4.33
N LYS A 118 19.65 1.45 -4.91
CA LYS A 118 20.61 2.45 -5.40
C LYS A 118 20.05 3.83 -5.07
N PRO A 119 20.28 4.34 -3.85
CA PRO A 119 19.80 5.64 -3.44
C PRO A 119 20.32 6.73 -4.38
N THR A 120 19.45 7.65 -4.77
CA THR A 120 19.78 8.82 -5.60
C THR A 120 19.77 10.09 -4.76
N ASN A 121 20.48 11.11 -5.23
CA ASN A 121 20.50 12.40 -4.54
C ASN A 121 19.11 13.04 -4.56
N ILE A 122 18.70 13.65 -3.44
CA ILE A 122 17.41 14.34 -3.32
C ILE A 122 17.68 15.84 -3.27
N GLU A 123 17.12 16.58 -4.23
CA GLU A 123 17.27 18.04 -4.25
C GLU A 123 16.47 18.71 -3.13
N ALA A 124 17.00 19.81 -2.60
CA ALA A 124 16.27 20.64 -1.65
C ALA A 124 15.01 21.23 -2.33
N PRO A 125 13.82 21.14 -1.71
CA PRO A 125 12.61 21.71 -2.29
C PRO A 125 12.71 23.24 -2.41
N LYS A 126 12.50 23.76 -3.63
CA LYS A 126 12.66 25.19 -3.98
C LYS A 126 11.37 26.01 -3.82
N TYR A 127 10.39 25.49 -3.09
CA TYR A 127 9.09 26.15 -2.93
C TYR A 127 9.19 27.30 -1.93
N GLU A 128 8.70 28.47 -2.30
CA GLU A 128 8.50 29.60 -1.39
C GLU A 128 7.04 30.05 -1.48
N TRP A 129 6.43 30.25 -0.31
CA TRP A 129 5.02 30.61 -0.20
C TRP A 129 4.91 32.04 0.32
N PRO A 130 3.96 32.85 -0.20
CA PRO A 130 3.78 34.22 0.26
C PRO A 130 3.32 34.24 1.73
N ASP A 131 3.92 35.14 2.51
CA ASP A 131 3.65 35.28 3.95
C ASP A 131 2.52 36.28 4.26
N SER A 132 2.18 37.17 3.32
CA SER A 132 1.16 38.19 3.52
C SER A 132 0.48 38.58 2.19
N PRO A 133 -0.85 38.40 2.05
CA PRO A 133 -1.71 37.62 2.94
C PRO A 133 -1.35 36.12 2.92
N VAL A 134 -1.66 35.40 4.00
CA VAL A 134 -1.53 33.94 4.02
C VAL A 134 -2.52 33.35 3.01
N GLU A 135 -1.97 32.77 1.95
CA GLU A 135 -2.71 32.22 0.81
C GLU A 135 -2.52 30.70 0.77
N PRO A 136 -3.51 29.89 1.21
CA PRO A 136 -3.38 28.44 1.33
C PRO A 136 -3.65 27.67 0.02
N VAL A 137 -4.23 28.28 -1.02
CA VAL A 137 -4.62 27.61 -2.28
C VAL A 137 -3.38 27.16 -3.05
N GLY A 138 -2.35 28.01 -3.18
CA GLY A 138 -1.09 27.67 -3.84
C GLY A 138 -0.42 26.42 -3.25
N PRO A 139 -0.10 26.42 -1.94
CA PRO A 139 0.46 25.25 -1.27
C PRO A 139 -0.40 23.98 -1.40
N CYS A 140 -1.73 24.10 -1.24
CA CYS A 140 -2.65 22.96 -1.38
C CYS A 140 -2.71 22.43 -2.82
N ARG A 141 -2.58 23.31 -3.82
CA ARG A 141 -2.54 22.94 -5.24
C ARG A 141 -1.26 22.18 -5.56
N GLU A 142 -0.12 22.60 -5.02
CA GLU A 142 1.12 21.86 -5.22
C GLU A 142 1.11 20.52 -4.49
N ALA A 143 0.53 20.43 -3.29
CA ALA A 143 0.32 19.13 -2.64
C ALA A 143 -0.56 18.19 -3.49
N PHE A 144 -1.62 18.70 -4.10
CA PHE A 144 -2.41 17.94 -5.06
C PHE A 144 -1.60 17.50 -6.28
N ASN A 145 -0.76 18.38 -6.84
CA ASN A 145 0.10 18.06 -7.98
C ASN A 145 1.13 16.97 -7.63
N VAL A 146 1.74 17.03 -6.45
CA VAL A 146 2.66 16.01 -5.94
C VAL A 146 1.94 14.66 -5.82
N GLN A 147 0.76 14.63 -5.20
CA GLN A 147 -0.02 13.40 -5.09
C GLN A 147 -0.44 12.83 -6.45
N ARG A 148 -0.81 13.71 -7.40
CA ARG A 148 -1.13 13.31 -8.78
C ARG A 148 0.10 12.74 -9.49
N LYS A 149 1.28 13.33 -9.30
CA LYS A 149 2.53 12.86 -9.90
C LYS A 149 2.87 11.45 -9.41
N LEU A 150 2.75 11.19 -8.11
CA LEU A 150 2.92 9.84 -7.53
C LEU A 150 1.95 8.83 -8.15
N PHE A 151 0.67 9.19 -8.25
CA PHE A 151 -0.35 8.31 -8.82
C PHE A 151 -0.06 7.96 -10.29
N VAL A 152 0.25 8.96 -11.12
CA VAL A 152 0.58 8.76 -12.54
C VAL A 152 1.85 7.93 -12.71
N ASP A 153 2.83 8.08 -11.82
CA ASP A 153 4.05 7.27 -11.85
C ASP A 153 3.78 5.80 -11.51
N LEU A 154 2.92 5.53 -10.53
CA LEU A 154 2.44 4.17 -10.20
C LEU A 154 1.68 3.53 -11.35
N GLU A 155 0.80 4.27 -12.04
CA GLU A 155 0.09 3.78 -13.22
C GLU A 155 1.07 3.37 -14.33
N LYS A 156 2.08 4.22 -14.60
CA LYS A 156 3.13 3.90 -15.58
C LYS A 156 3.94 2.67 -15.18
N LEU A 157 4.27 2.52 -13.90
CA LEU A 157 4.95 1.35 -13.36
C LEU A 157 4.09 0.09 -13.52
N CYS A 158 2.78 0.17 -13.27
CA CYS A 158 1.83 -0.93 -13.45
C CYS A 158 1.75 -1.36 -14.92
N THR A 159 1.53 -0.40 -15.83
CA THR A 159 1.50 -0.66 -17.28
C THR A 159 2.82 -1.27 -17.78
N LEU A 160 3.96 -0.82 -17.25
CA LEU A 160 5.26 -1.42 -17.56
C LEU A 160 5.33 -2.87 -17.07
N ALA A 161 4.90 -3.13 -15.84
CA ALA A 161 4.90 -4.47 -15.29
C ALA A 161 3.98 -5.45 -16.06
N GLU A 162 2.80 -5.00 -16.48
CA GLU A 162 1.86 -5.77 -17.31
C GLU A 162 2.47 -6.15 -18.66
N LYS A 163 3.08 -5.19 -19.36
CA LYS A 163 3.80 -5.45 -20.63
C LYS A 163 4.88 -6.51 -20.48
N CYS A 164 5.41 -6.63 -19.28
CA CYS A 164 6.54 -7.48 -18.97
C CYS A 164 6.12 -8.79 -18.33
N GLN A 165 4.81 -8.98 -18.14
CA GLN A 165 4.15 -10.16 -17.59
C GLN A 165 4.64 -10.51 -16.18
N ASP A 166 5.01 -9.49 -15.38
CA ASP A 166 5.35 -9.67 -13.96
C ASP A 166 4.10 -9.50 -13.10
N THR A 167 3.31 -10.57 -12.98
CA THR A 167 2.02 -10.55 -12.27
C THR A 167 2.16 -10.22 -10.79
N ALA A 168 3.29 -10.58 -10.18
CA ALA A 168 3.53 -10.37 -8.75
C ALA A 168 3.68 -8.89 -8.40
N ILE A 169 4.31 -8.07 -9.26
CA ILE A 169 4.40 -6.62 -9.02
C ILE A 169 3.13 -5.89 -9.43
N VAL A 170 2.45 -6.32 -10.50
CA VAL A 170 1.14 -5.77 -10.89
C VAL A 170 0.17 -5.85 -9.73
N ASN A 171 -0.01 -7.06 -9.17
CA ASN A 171 -0.89 -7.27 -8.02
C ASN A 171 -0.48 -6.40 -6.81
N ALA A 172 0.82 -6.33 -6.51
CA ALA A 172 1.31 -5.50 -5.41
C ALA A 172 0.99 -3.99 -5.60
N ILE A 173 1.15 -3.47 -6.82
CA ILE A 173 0.88 -2.06 -7.14
C ILE A 173 -0.62 -1.78 -7.10
N GLU A 174 -1.44 -2.60 -7.75
CA GLU A 174 -2.88 -2.41 -7.83
C GLU A 174 -3.56 -2.50 -6.45
N SER A 175 -3.24 -3.56 -5.69
CA SER A 175 -3.91 -3.84 -4.42
C SER A 175 -3.55 -2.85 -3.32
N ARG A 176 -2.29 -2.43 -3.26
CA ARG A 176 -1.78 -1.56 -2.18
C ARG A 176 -1.72 -0.09 -2.57
N PHE A 177 -1.07 0.22 -3.69
CA PHE A 177 -0.69 1.60 -4.03
C PHE A 177 -1.77 2.32 -4.82
N LEU A 178 -2.24 1.77 -5.94
CA LEU A 178 -3.23 2.47 -6.79
C LEU A 178 -4.51 2.78 -6.02
N ARG A 179 -5.03 1.82 -5.23
CA ARG A 179 -6.20 2.04 -4.38
C ARG A 179 -5.96 3.16 -3.35
N LYS A 180 -4.83 3.12 -2.63
CA LYS A 180 -4.47 4.14 -1.63
C LYS A 180 -4.31 5.53 -2.26
N HIS A 181 -3.51 5.65 -3.32
CA HIS A 181 -3.22 6.93 -3.94
C HIS A 181 -4.45 7.52 -4.65
N ALA A 182 -5.37 6.70 -5.17
CA ALA A 182 -6.66 7.16 -5.70
C ALA A 182 -7.52 7.82 -4.60
N LYS A 183 -7.62 7.19 -3.42
CA LYS A 183 -8.30 7.78 -2.25
C LYS A 183 -7.63 9.10 -1.85
N HIS A 184 -6.30 9.14 -1.77
CA HIS A 184 -5.57 10.36 -1.40
C HIS A 184 -5.74 11.49 -2.43
N LEU A 185 -5.75 11.17 -3.72
CA LEU A 185 -5.96 12.15 -4.79
C LEU A 185 -7.36 12.78 -4.69
N LYS A 186 -8.39 11.97 -4.45
CA LYS A 186 -9.76 12.44 -4.21
C LYS A 186 -9.82 13.35 -2.98
N ASN A 187 -9.25 12.89 -1.87
CA ASN A 187 -9.27 13.64 -0.61
C ASN A 187 -8.53 14.98 -0.72
N MET A 188 -7.35 14.99 -1.35
CA MET A 188 -6.60 16.22 -1.60
C MET A 188 -7.34 17.17 -2.56
N GLY A 189 -8.02 16.63 -3.57
CA GLY A 189 -8.87 17.42 -4.47
C GLY A 189 -10.03 18.11 -3.74
N ASP A 190 -10.68 17.41 -2.81
CA ASP A 190 -11.74 17.99 -2.00
C ASP A 190 -11.22 19.04 -1.01
N LEU A 191 -10.05 18.79 -0.40
CA LEU A 191 -9.38 19.78 0.44
C LEU A 191 -9.07 21.04 -0.36
N LEU A 192 -8.47 20.92 -1.55
CA LEU A 192 -8.19 22.06 -2.42
C LEU A 192 -9.46 22.84 -2.77
N GLN A 193 -10.57 22.15 -3.01
CA GLN A 193 -11.85 22.80 -3.31
C GLN A 193 -12.41 23.56 -2.10
N GLN A 194 -12.25 23.01 -0.90
CA GLN A 194 -12.65 23.66 0.36
C GLN A 194 -11.79 24.87 0.67
N VAL A 195 -10.47 24.73 0.54
CA VAL A 195 -9.51 25.83 0.67
C VAL A 195 -9.84 26.94 -0.31
N THR A 196 -10.12 26.62 -1.58
CA THR A 196 -10.54 27.60 -2.59
C THR A 196 -11.85 28.29 -2.22
N ARG A 197 -12.80 27.57 -1.61
CA ARG A 197 -14.09 28.11 -1.17
C ARG A 197 -13.92 29.09 -0.02
N VAL A 198 -13.14 28.73 1.00
CA VAL A 198 -12.94 29.56 2.20
C VAL A 198 -11.99 30.73 1.94
N SER A 199 -11.05 30.61 0.99
CA SER A 199 -10.06 31.65 0.69
C SER A 199 -10.62 32.83 -0.13
N LYS A 200 -11.91 32.82 -0.48
CA LYS A 200 -12.58 33.97 -1.11
C LYS A 200 -12.63 35.20 -0.21
N GLN A 201 -12.65 34.98 1.11
CA GLN A 201 -12.58 36.04 2.12
C GLN A 201 -11.47 35.71 3.12
N PRO A 202 -10.68 36.70 3.55
CA PRO A 202 -9.54 36.44 4.40
C PRO A 202 -9.96 36.02 5.82
N GLY A 203 -9.24 35.04 6.38
CA GLY A 203 -9.18 34.79 7.82
C GLY A 203 -10.14 33.73 8.35
N LEU A 204 -11.44 34.05 8.51
CA LEU A 204 -12.34 33.25 9.36
C LEU A 204 -12.55 31.82 8.85
N GLY A 205 -12.86 31.66 7.55
CA GLY A 205 -13.09 30.33 6.98
C GLY A 205 -11.83 29.47 6.99
N LEU A 206 -10.65 30.07 6.80
CA LEU A 206 -9.37 29.38 6.87
C LEU A 206 -9.06 28.93 8.30
N TYR A 207 -9.32 29.78 9.29
CA TYR A 207 -9.16 29.44 10.71
C TYR A 207 -10.06 28.27 11.13
N HIS A 208 -11.32 28.25 10.71
CA HIS A 208 -12.22 27.12 10.98
C HIS A 208 -11.73 25.83 10.32
N LEU A 209 -11.30 25.90 9.06
CA LEU A 209 -10.78 24.73 8.37
C LEU A 209 -9.50 24.20 9.04
N ASP A 210 -8.60 25.09 9.47
CA ASP A 210 -7.41 24.71 10.23
C ASP A 210 -7.77 24.04 11.57
N ALA A 211 -8.76 24.58 12.29
CA ALA A 211 -9.24 24.00 13.54
C ALA A 211 -9.82 22.58 13.35
N GLU A 212 -10.59 22.36 12.29
CA GLU A 212 -11.12 21.04 11.92
C GLU A 212 -10.00 20.05 11.57
N LEU A 213 -9.00 20.50 10.81
CA LEU A 213 -7.84 19.66 10.49
C LEU A 213 -7.04 19.31 11.74
N ARG A 214 -6.83 20.25 12.67
CA ARG A 214 -6.18 19.96 13.96
C ARG A 214 -6.95 18.94 14.78
N HIS A 215 -8.27 19.07 14.84
CA HIS A 215 -9.13 18.14 15.57
C HIS A 215 -9.02 16.71 15.01
N ASN A 216 -8.84 16.59 13.70
CA ASN A 216 -8.73 15.32 13.00
C ASN A 216 -7.26 14.91 12.69
N ASN A 217 -6.27 15.40 13.43
CA ASN A 217 -4.86 15.04 13.29
C ASN A 217 -4.27 15.26 11.87
N GLY A 218 -4.74 16.29 11.16
CA GLY A 218 -4.35 16.60 9.79
C GLY A 218 -5.07 15.73 8.73
N CYS A 219 -5.94 14.82 9.15
CA CYS A 219 -6.83 14.09 8.26
C CYS A 219 -8.02 14.97 7.89
N ILE A 220 -8.47 14.84 6.65
CA ILE A 220 -9.62 15.58 6.16
C ILE A 220 -10.89 14.89 6.70
N PRO A 221 -11.83 15.61 7.35
CA PRO A 221 -12.94 14.99 8.09
C PRO A 221 -13.85 14.07 7.25
N TRP A 222 -13.97 14.34 5.94
CA TRP A 222 -14.79 13.56 5.01
C TRP A 222 -14.02 12.46 4.26
N MET A 223 -12.75 12.18 4.61
CA MET A 223 -11.99 11.06 4.00
C MET A 223 -12.70 9.72 4.19
N SER A 224 -13.30 9.49 5.35
CA SER A 224 -14.08 8.28 5.64
C SER A 224 -15.33 8.19 4.77
N MET A 225 -16.00 9.30 4.46
CA MET A 225 -17.17 9.30 3.58
C MET A 225 -16.82 8.94 2.14
N ASN A 226 -15.57 9.16 1.72
CA ASN A 226 -15.06 8.83 0.40
C ASN A 226 -14.51 7.39 0.29
N ASP A 227 -14.49 6.61 1.38
CA ASP A 227 -13.94 5.26 1.35
C ASP A 227 -15.02 4.21 0.98
N PRO A 228 -14.94 3.59 -0.21
CA PRO A 228 -15.90 2.55 -0.58
C PRO A 228 -15.84 1.31 0.32
N ASP A 229 -14.69 1.02 0.94
CA ASP A 229 -14.50 -0.17 1.79
C ASP A 229 -15.30 -0.04 3.10
N ILE A 230 -15.59 1.19 3.57
CA ILE A 230 -16.43 1.44 4.75
C ILE A 230 -17.90 1.03 4.50
N ILE A 231 -18.38 1.14 3.26
CA ILE A 231 -19.72 0.66 2.91
C ILE A 231 -19.78 -0.86 3.06
N GLU A 232 -18.73 -1.58 2.67
CA GLU A 232 -18.67 -3.04 2.79
C GLU A 232 -18.64 -3.51 4.25
N GLU A 233 -17.90 -2.80 5.12
CA GLU A 233 -17.95 -3.02 6.57
C GLU A 233 -19.34 -2.74 7.16
N GLY A 234 -19.99 -1.67 6.72
CA GLY A 234 -21.36 -1.32 7.10
C GLY A 234 -22.36 -2.41 6.69
N ILE A 235 -22.29 -2.89 5.45
CA ILE A 235 -23.11 -4.00 4.94
C ILE A 235 -22.84 -5.27 5.75
N ARG A 236 -21.57 -5.63 5.98
CA ARG A 236 -21.19 -6.80 6.78
C ARG A 236 -21.74 -6.72 8.21
N ALA A 237 -21.68 -5.54 8.83
CA ALA A 237 -22.23 -5.31 10.16
C ALA A 237 -23.76 -5.44 10.18
N VAL A 238 -24.46 -4.91 9.17
CA VAL A 238 -25.91 -5.05 9.01
C VAL A 238 -26.30 -6.51 8.76
N SER A 239 -25.64 -7.21 7.83
CA SER A 239 -25.87 -8.62 7.54
C SER A 239 -25.64 -9.50 8.77
N LYS A 240 -24.62 -9.21 9.59
CA LYS A 240 -24.38 -9.90 10.86
C LYS A 240 -25.49 -9.65 11.89
N LYS A 241 -26.02 -8.43 11.96
CA LYS A 241 -27.18 -8.11 12.83
C LYS A 241 -28.45 -8.81 12.34
N ILE A 242 -28.68 -8.88 11.03
CA ILE A 242 -29.82 -9.57 10.44
C ILE A 242 -29.72 -11.08 10.69
N SER A 243 -28.56 -11.71 10.44
CA SER A 243 -28.39 -13.15 10.70
C SER A 243 -28.48 -13.49 12.20
N GLY A 244 -27.95 -12.64 13.07
CA GLY A 244 -28.13 -12.78 14.53
C GLY A 244 -29.57 -12.59 14.98
N GLY A 245 -30.31 -11.66 14.37
CA GLY A 245 -31.73 -11.42 14.62
C GLY A 245 -32.62 -12.57 14.13
N LEU A 246 -32.34 -13.12 12.96
CA LEU A 246 -33.02 -14.32 12.44
C LEU A 246 -32.75 -15.54 13.33
N ALA A 247 -31.52 -15.73 13.83
CA ALA A 247 -31.20 -16.83 14.75
C ALA A 247 -32.02 -16.74 16.06
N LEU A 248 -32.22 -15.53 16.61
CA LEU A 248 -33.05 -15.31 17.79
C LEU A 248 -34.54 -15.58 17.52
N GLN A 249 -35.05 -15.26 16.32
CA GLN A 249 -36.42 -15.60 15.92
C GLN A 249 -36.63 -17.11 15.77
N THR A 250 -35.67 -17.84 15.17
CA THR A 250 -35.75 -19.30 15.05
C THR A 250 -35.72 -20.01 16.41
N HIS A 251 -34.98 -19.48 17.40
CA HIS A 251 -34.99 -19.99 18.77
C HIS A 251 -36.33 -19.70 19.47
N HIS A 252 -36.93 -18.54 19.24
CA HIS A 252 -38.23 -18.19 19.82
C HIS A 252 -39.39 -18.99 19.21
N GLU A 253 -39.33 -19.32 17.92
CA GLU A 253 -40.31 -20.19 17.26
C GLU A 253 -40.14 -21.66 17.66
N GLY A 254 -38.90 -22.17 17.75
CA GLY A 254 -38.61 -23.53 18.21
C GLY A 254 -39.05 -23.78 19.66
N THR A 255 -38.93 -22.77 20.53
CA THR A 255 -39.37 -22.86 21.93
C THR A 255 -40.91 -22.82 22.05
N LYS A 256 -41.60 -22.11 21.15
CA LYS A 256 -43.08 -22.08 21.07
C LYS A 256 -43.69 -23.37 20.50
N LEU A 257 -42.98 -24.07 19.60
CA LEU A 257 -43.39 -25.38 19.09
C LEU A 257 -43.22 -26.47 20.15
N ALA A 258 -42.08 -26.51 20.86
CA ALA A 258 -41.83 -27.47 21.93
C ALA A 258 -42.80 -27.35 23.12
N SER A 259 -43.29 -26.14 23.41
CA SER A 259 -44.28 -25.90 24.48
C SER A 259 -45.73 -26.19 24.08
N LYS A 260 -46.02 -26.36 22.78
CA LYS A 260 -47.34 -26.83 22.30
C LYS A 260 -47.48 -28.35 22.30
N GLU A 261 -46.39 -29.10 22.10
CA GLU A 261 -46.42 -30.57 22.09
C GLU A 261 -46.47 -31.18 23.51
N ALA A 262 -46.05 -30.46 24.54
CA ALA A 262 -46.11 -30.91 25.93
C ALA A 262 -47.48 -30.72 26.62
N GLY A 263 -48.48 -30.15 25.93
CA GLY A 263 -49.79 -29.78 26.47
C GLY A 263 -50.97 -30.65 26.00
N HIS A 264 -50.71 -31.83 25.44
CA HIS A 264 -51.75 -32.80 25.05
C HIS A 264 -51.39 -34.20 25.58
N CYS A 265 -51.63 -34.39 26.88
CA CYS A 265 -51.85 -35.69 27.52
C CYS A 265 -52.87 -35.49 28.64
#